data_AF-A0AAQ4DUK9-F1
#
_entry.id   AF-A0AAQ4DUK9-F1
#
_cell.length_a   1.000
_cell.length_b   1.000
_cell.length_c   1.000
_cell.angle_alpha   90.00
_cell.angle_beta   90.00
_cell.angle_gamma   90.00
#
_symmetry.space_group_name_H-M   'P 1'
#
loop_
_entity.id
_entity.type
_entity.pdbx_description
1 polymer ?
#
loop_
_entity_poly.entity_id
_entity_poly.type
_entity_poly.pdbx_seq_one_letter_code
_entity_poly.pdbx_strand_id
1 'polypeptide(L)'
;MRIPKGFDKIILRHQGGLERLMKYGGAFLADAISKMAGNEDGGAGDVITFNTKQQSILVATGDASRRNKYASLTELIVGDVKTTVSAYVAAPENCGKGVIYDAPIFWTEEEILKRLEYFGNKNPPVLGVRRLGKEAKAVLILFESSKVP
;
A
#
# COMPACT_ATOMS: atom_id res chain seq x y z
N MET A 1 19.05 5.05 -3.60
CA MET A 1 18.88 4.78 -2.15
C MET A 1 18.34 3.37 -1.99
N ARG A 2 18.89 2.56 -1.07
CA ARG A 2 18.43 1.19 -0.81
C ARG A 2 17.38 1.22 0.31
N ILE A 3 16.27 0.53 0.12
CA ILE A 3 15.23 0.42 1.15
C ILE A 3 15.77 -0.47 2.28
N PRO A 4 15.70 -0.04 3.55
CA PRO A 4 16.13 -0.85 4.68
C PRO A 4 15.34 -2.16 4.79
N LYS A 5 16.00 -3.23 5.27
CA LYS A 5 15.32 -4.49 5.55
C LYS A 5 14.36 -4.32 6.73
N GLY A 6 13.23 -5.04 6.68
CA GLY A 6 12.23 -5.04 7.75
C GLY A 6 11.30 -3.81 7.74
N PHE A 7 11.51 -2.84 6.85
CA PHE A 7 10.60 -1.73 6.70
C PHE A 7 9.33 -2.17 6.00
N ASP A 8 8.18 -1.75 6.54
CA ASP A 8 6.91 -1.87 5.87
C ASP A 8 6.92 -0.96 4.64
N LYS A 9 6.47 -1.50 3.51
CA LYS A 9 6.45 -0.80 2.22
C LYS A 9 5.02 -0.41 1.91
N ILE A 10 4.77 0.86 1.59
CA ILE A 10 3.47 1.40 1.24
C ILE A 10 3.58 1.94 -0.18
N ILE A 11 2.65 1.51 -1.04
CA ILE A 11 2.56 1.97 -2.42
C ILE A 11 1.43 2.98 -2.51
N LEU A 12 1.76 4.18 -2.98
CA LEU A 12 0.79 5.20 -3.33
C LEU A 12 0.70 5.28 -4.86
N ARG A 13 -0.50 5.05 -5.37
CA ARG A 13 -0.83 5.21 -6.79
C ARG A 13 -1.71 6.43 -6.96
N HIS A 14 -1.14 7.50 -7.48
CA HIS A 14 -1.86 8.73 -7.76
C HIS A 14 -2.48 8.69 -9.16
N GLN A 15 -3.53 9.47 -9.38
CA GLN A 15 -4.06 9.72 -10.72
C GLN A 15 -3.29 10.89 -11.40
N GLY A 16 -3.37 10.99 -12.73
CA GLY A 16 -2.92 12.19 -13.45
C GLY A 16 -1.43 12.36 -13.71
N GLY A 17 -0.59 11.34 -13.46
CA GLY A 17 0.83 11.31 -13.86
C GLY A 17 1.82 11.92 -12.85
N LEU A 18 2.86 11.16 -12.50
CA LEU A 18 3.80 11.48 -11.41
C LEU A 18 4.67 12.70 -11.77
N GLU A 19 4.90 12.90 -13.06
CA GLU A 19 5.70 14.01 -13.58
C GLU A 19 5.16 15.36 -13.15
N ARG A 20 3.83 15.52 -13.00
CA ARG A 20 3.22 16.78 -12.54
C ARG A 20 3.62 17.10 -11.11
N LEU A 21 3.63 16.08 -10.25
CA LEU A 21 4.09 16.21 -8.86
C LEU A 21 5.60 16.47 -8.82
N MET A 22 6.38 15.72 -9.62
CA MET A 22 7.85 15.81 -9.63
C MET A 22 8.42 17.19 -9.96
N LYS A 23 7.64 18.10 -10.58
CA LYS A 23 8.02 19.49 -10.83
C LYS A 23 8.40 20.26 -9.56
N TYR A 24 7.83 19.88 -8.42
CA TYR A 24 8.11 20.48 -7.12
C TYR A 24 9.40 19.97 -6.45
N GLY A 25 10.07 18.98 -7.06
CA GLY A 25 11.27 18.37 -6.53
C GLY A 25 10.99 17.24 -5.53
N GLY A 26 11.77 16.16 -5.63
CA GLY A 26 11.54 14.94 -4.84
C GLY A 26 11.64 15.13 -3.33
N ALA A 27 12.58 15.96 -2.86
CA ALA A 27 12.75 16.20 -1.42
C ALA A 27 11.55 16.95 -0.81
N PHE A 28 11.07 17.99 -1.50
CA PHE A 28 9.88 18.72 -1.09
C PHE A 28 8.63 17.84 -1.10
N LEU A 29 8.44 17.04 -2.16
CA LEU A 29 7.34 16.08 -2.24
C LEU A 29 7.38 15.06 -1.10
N ALA A 30 8.56 14.54 -0.76
CA ALA A 30 8.70 13.58 0.33
C ALA A 30 8.25 14.20 1.66
N ASP A 31 8.72 15.40 1.98
CA ASP A 31 8.30 16.13 3.18
C ASP A 31 6.78 16.42 3.17
N ALA A 32 6.24 16.88 2.04
CA ALA A 32 4.81 17.16 1.89
C ALA A 32 3.95 15.90 2.08
N ILE A 33 4.32 14.77 1.48
CA ILE A 33 3.62 13.49 1.64
C ILE A 33 3.63 13.04 3.10
N SER A 34 4.76 13.21 3.78
CA SER A 34 4.88 12.86 5.19
C SER A 34 3.99 13.71 6.09
N LYS A 35 3.97 15.02 5.88
CA LYS A 35 3.08 15.95 6.59
C LYS A 35 1.60 15.69 6.29
N MET A 36 1.26 15.41 5.03
CA MET A 36 -0.11 15.04 4.63
C MET A 36 -0.57 13.74 5.28
N ALA A 37 0.33 12.80 5.55
CA ALA A 37 0.02 11.59 6.33
C ALA A 37 -0.19 11.90 7.83
N GLY A 38 0.07 13.13 8.29
CA GLY A 38 -0.02 13.51 9.70
C GLY A 38 1.22 13.12 10.50
N ASN A 39 2.40 13.06 9.87
CA ASN A 39 3.67 12.90 10.57
C ASN A 39 4.30 14.28 10.82
N GLU A 40 4.18 14.76 12.07
CA GLU A 40 4.60 16.13 12.47
C GLU A 40 6.11 16.35 12.36
N ASP A 41 6.90 15.29 12.47
CA ASP A 41 8.35 15.30 12.32
C ASP A 41 8.83 15.23 10.86
N GLY A 42 7.90 15.24 9.89
CA GLY A 42 8.23 15.04 8.48
C GLY A 42 8.60 13.59 8.15
N GLY A 43 8.36 12.62 9.04
CA GLY A 43 8.66 11.20 8.82
C GLY A 43 10.15 10.91 8.86
N ALA A 44 10.84 11.43 9.89
CA ALA A 44 12.27 11.22 10.04
C ALA A 44 12.59 9.72 10.09
N GLY A 45 13.52 9.29 9.23
CA GLY A 45 13.90 7.88 9.07
C GLY A 45 13.10 7.10 8.02
N ASP A 46 12.00 7.66 7.50
CA ASP A 46 11.24 7.06 6.43
C ASP A 46 11.89 7.31 5.06
N VAL A 47 11.70 6.38 4.13
CA VAL A 47 12.28 6.45 2.78
C VAL A 47 11.15 6.59 1.77
N ILE A 48 11.09 7.74 1.10
CA ILE A 48 10.11 8.02 0.05
C ILE A 48 10.83 8.04 -1.30
N THR A 49 10.35 7.21 -2.23
CA THR A 49 10.92 7.06 -3.57
C THR A 49 9.85 7.20 -4.63
N PHE A 50 10.20 7.85 -5.73
CA PHE A 50 9.30 8.17 -6.82
C PHE A 50 9.64 7.30 -8.03
N ASN A 51 8.68 6.50 -8.50
CA ASN A 51 8.85 5.64 -9.66
C ASN A 51 7.98 6.16 -10.81
N THR A 52 8.57 7.00 -11.66
CA THR A 52 7.89 7.57 -12.83
C THR A 52 7.53 6.52 -13.88
N LYS A 53 8.30 5.43 -14.02
CA LYS A 53 7.97 4.36 -14.97
C LYS A 53 6.69 3.61 -14.58
N GLN A 54 6.50 3.36 -13.29
CA GLN A 54 5.32 2.66 -12.77
C GLN A 54 4.21 3.61 -12.29
N GLN A 55 4.42 4.92 -12.43
CA GLN A 55 3.49 5.97 -11.99
C GLN A 55 3.04 5.75 -10.53
N SER A 56 4.04 5.50 -9.66
CA SER A 56 3.80 5.15 -8.26
C SER A 56 4.85 5.77 -7.35
N ILE A 57 4.45 6.02 -6.10
CA ILE A 57 5.34 6.45 -5.01
C ILE A 57 5.43 5.29 -4.02
N LEU A 58 6.65 4.99 -3.59
CA LEU A 58 6.91 3.98 -2.58
C LEU A 58 7.43 4.67 -1.32
N VAL A 59 6.70 4.47 -0.23
CA VAL A 59 7.10 4.88 1.11
C VAL A 59 7.54 3.64 1.86
N ALA A 60 8.67 3.70 2.56
CA ALA A 60 9.11 2.65 3.45
C ALA A 60 9.33 3.22 4.85
N THR A 61 8.75 2.57 5.85
CA THR A 61 8.80 3.02 7.25
C THR A 61 9.07 1.83 8.18
N GLY A 62 9.85 2.08 9.24
CA GLY A 62 10.03 1.12 10.34
C GLY A 62 8.97 1.26 11.43
N ASP A 63 8.05 2.22 11.33
CA ASP A 63 7.06 2.53 12.34
C ASP A 63 5.65 2.08 11.89
N ALA A 64 5.02 1.21 12.68
CA ALA A 64 3.72 0.65 12.37
C ALA A 64 2.57 1.68 12.40
N SER A 65 2.69 2.73 13.22
CA SER A 65 1.73 3.84 13.27
C SER A 65 1.81 4.67 11.99
N ARG A 66 3.03 5.01 11.55
CA ARG A 66 3.26 5.73 10.30
C ARG A 66 2.85 4.92 9.09
N ARG A 67 3.07 3.60 9.09
CA ARG A 67 2.58 2.71 8.03
C ARG A 67 1.09 2.91 7.80
N ASN A 68 0.30 2.85 8.87
CA ASN A 68 -1.15 2.99 8.78
C ASN A 68 -1.54 4.38 8.27
N LYS A 69 -0.90 5.44 8.78
CA LYS A 69 -1.10 6.81 8.32
C LYS A 69 -0.85 6.97 6.81
N TYR A 70 0.27 6.47 6.30
CA TYR A 70 0.55 6.49 4.85
C TYR A 70 -0.45 5.64 4.05
N ALA A 71 -0.84 4.48 4.56
CA ALA A 71 -1.82 3.60 3.89
C ALA A 71 -3.23 4.20 3.85
N SER A 72 -3.55 5.16 4.73
CA SER A 72 -4.82 5.86 4.78
C SER A 72 -4.89 7.10 3.88
N LEU A 73 -3.81 7.47 3.17
CA LEU A 73 -3.81 8.60 2.25
C LEU A 73 -4.74 8.36 1.05
N THR A 74 -5.66 9.28 0.83
CA THR A 74 -6.63 9.26 -0.29
C THR A 74 -6.40 10.39 -1.30
N GLU A 75 -5.60 11.37 -0.95
CA GLU A 75 -5.37 12.59 -1.74
C GLU A 75 -3.95 13.12 -1.48
N LEU A 76 -3.37 13.74 -2.51
CA LEU A 76 -2.18 14.58 -2.39
C LEU A 76 -2.50 15.97 -2.92
N ILE A 77 -2.15 16.99 -2.13
CA ILE A 77 -2.23 18.40 -2.49
C ILE A 77 -0.82 19.00 -2.41
N VAL A 78 -0.27 19.39 -3.56
CA VAL A 78 1.09 19.94 -3.66
C VAL A 78 1.05 21.17 -4.57
N GLY A 79 1.18 22.35 -3.98
CA GLY A 79 1.03 23.61 -4.68
C GLY A 79 -0.36 23.72 -5.33
N ASP A 80 -0.40 23.84 -6.65
CA ASP A 80 -1.63 23.89 -7.46
C ASP A 80 -2.16 22.51 -7.89
N VAL A 81 -1.42 21.42 -7.60
CA VAL A 81 -1.80 20.06 -8.01
C VAL A 81 -2.56 19.36 -6.88
N LYS A 82 -3.80 18.99 -7.17
CA LYS A 82 -4.61 18.07 -6.37
C LYS A 82 -4.83 16.77 -7.13
N THR A 83 -4.54 15.63 -6.52
CA THR A 83 -4.76 14.31 -7.13
C THR A 83 -5.25 13.27 -6.12
N THR A 84 -6.18 12.43 -6.56
CA THR A 84 -6.63 11.27 -5.81
C THR A 84 -5.55 10.19 -5.79
N VAL A 85 -5.40 9.52 -4.66
CA VAL A 85 -4.42 8.48 -4.44
C VAL A 85 -5.11 7.22 -3.89
N SER A 86 -4.68 6.07 -4.40
CA SER A 86 -4.90 4.77 -3.76
C SER A 86 -3.60 4.36 -3.07
N ALA A 87 -3.63 4.33 -1.74
CA ALA A 87 -2.51 3.86 -0.92
C ALA A 87 -2.79 2.44 -0.39
N TYR A 88 -1.76 1.61 -0.32
CA TYR A 88 -1.86 0.29 0.30
C TYR A 88 -0.50 -0.20 0.80
N VAL A 89 -0.52 -1.00 1.86
CA VAL A 89 0.67 -1.73 2.32
C VAL A 89 0.98 -2.83 1.30
N ALA A 90 2.22 -2.84 0.82
CA ALA A 90 2.73 -3.89 -0.04
C ALA A 90 2.90 -5.17 0.77
N ALA A 91 2.75 -6.30 0.08
CA ALA A 91 2.92 -7.59 0.69
C ALA A 91 4.33 -7.74 1.31
N PRO A 92 4.45 -8.33 2.52
CA PRO A 92 5.72 -8.58 3.17
C PRO A 92 6.69 -9.38 2.29
N GLU A 93 7.99 -9.27 2.57
CA GLU A 93 8.97 -10.17 1.96
C GLU A 93 8.71 -11.61 2.45
N ASN A 94 8.82 -12.59 1.55
CA ASN A 94 8.63 -14.03 1.82
C ASN A 94 7.19 -14.52 2.08
N CYS A 95 6.16 -13.78 1.65
CA CYS A 95 4.78 -14.27 1.65
C CYS A 95 4.37 -14.93 0.32
N GLY A 96 3.49 -15.93 0.41
CA GLY A 96 2.81 -16.56 -0.73
C GLY A 96 1.64 -15.70 -1.17
N LYS A 97 1.42 -15.58 -2.49
CA LYS A 97 0.39 -14.72 -3.08
C LYS A 97 -0.58 -15.54 -3.90
N GLY A 98 -1.78 -15.73 -3.39
CA GLY A 98 -2.89 -16.35 -4.12
C GLY A 98 -3.81 -15.30 -4.72
N VAL A 99 -4.46 -15.61 -5.85
CA VAL A 99 -5.55 -14.79 -6.38
C VAL A 99 -6.80 -15.66 -6.46
N ILE A 100 -7.87 -15.22 -5.82
CA ILE A 100 -9.21 -15.79 -6.02
C ILE A 100 -9.95 -14.93 -7.03
N TYR A 101 -10.58 -15.58 -7.99
CA TYR A 101 -11.48 -14.97 -8.95
C TYR A 101 -12.93 -15.15 -8.49
N ASP A 102 -13.83 -14.32 -9.02
CA ASP A 102 -15.27 -14.40 -8.78
C ASP A 102 -15.72 -14.22 -7.32
N ALA A 103 -14.95 -13.50 -6.50
CA ALA A 103 -15.39 -13.10 -5.17
C ALA A 103 -16.58 -12.10 -5.27
N PRO A 104 -17.72 -12.37 -4.62
CA PRO A 104 -18.87 -11.48 -4.63
C PRO A 104 -18.50 -10.05 -4.23
N ILE A 105 -18.90 -9.05 -5.04
CA ILE A 105 -18.47 -7.64 -4.86
C ILE A 105 -18.98 -7.04 -3.55
N PHE A 106 -20.13 -7.51 -3.07
CA PHE A 106 -20.72 -7.06 -1.81
C PHE A 106 -19.98 -7.56 -0.57
N TRP A 107 -19.00 -8.45 -0.69
CA TRP A 107 -18.16 -8.83 0.45
C TRP A 107 -17.04 -7.82 0.69
N THR A 108 -16.84 -7.43 1.94
CA THR A 108 -15.66 -6.62 2.31
C THR A 108 -14.40 -7.49 2.38
N GLU A 109 -13.22 -6.86 2.41
CA GLU A 109 -11.94 -7.56 2.57
C GLU A 109 -11.90 -8.29 3.93
N GLU A 110 -12.47 -7.70 4.97
CA GLU A 110 -12.61 -8.31 6.30
C GLU A 110 -13.56 -9.51 6.31
N GLU A 111 -14.68 -9.44 5.58
CA GLU A 111 -15.62 -10.56 5.46
C GLU A 111 -14.99 -11.73 4.70
N ILE A 112 -14.21 -11.45 3.65
CA ILE A 112 -13.45 -12.47 2.93
C ILE A 112 -12.39 -13.10 3.85
N LEU A 113 -11.66 -12.28 4.61
CA LEU A 113 -10.65 -12.75 5.56
C LEU A 113 -11.25 -13.72 6.59
N LYS A 114 -12.36 -13.33 7.26
CA LYS A 114 -13.05 -14.18 8.23
C LYS A 114 -13.49 -15.52 7.65
N ARG A 115 -13.94 -15.51 6.38
CA ARG A 115 -14.33 -16.75 5.69
C ARG A 115 -13.12 -17.64 5.42
N LEU A 116 -12.00 -17.07 4.99
CA LEU A 116 -10.76 -17.83 4.76
C LEU A 116 -10.21 -18.42 6.07
N GLU A 117 -10.27 -17.66 7.16
CA GLU A 117 -9.88 -18.10 8.51
C GLU A 117 -10.78 -19.23 9.04
N TYR A 118 -12.08 -19.20 8.74
CA TYR A 118 -13.01 -20.28 9.11
C TYR A 118 -12.63 -21.64 8.50
N PHE A 119 -12.08 -21.66 7.29
CA PHE A 119 -11.55 -22.88 6.65
C PHE A 119 -10.11 -23.23 7.11
N GLY A 120 -9.55 -22.45 8.04
CA GLY A 120 -8.12 -22.32 8.36
C GLY A 120 -7.44 -23.51 9.04
N ASN A 121 -8.14 -24.57 9.43
CA ASN A 121 -7.46 -25.72 10.05
C ASN A 121 -6.57 -26.53 9.08
N LYS A 122 -6.59 -26.24 7.77
CA LYS A 122 -5.77 -26.92 6.75
C LYS A 122 -4.90 -25.99 5.90
N ASN A 123 -5.08 -24.67 6.02
CA ASN A 123 -4.37 -23.68 5.22
C ASN A 123 -3.37 -22.89 6.09
N PRO A 124 -2.25 -22.43 5.52
CA PRO A 124 -1.37 -21.46 6.17
C PRO A 124 -2.15 -20.20 6.58
N PRO A 125 -1.74 -19.52 7.66
CA PRO A 125 -2.34 -18.27 8.09
C PRO A 125 -2.40 -17.23 6.96
N VAL A 126 -3.54 -16.54 6.86
CA VAL A 126 -3.74 -15.43 5.93
C VAL A 126 -3.24 -14.15 6.59
N LEU A 127 -2.25 -13.52 5.98
CA LEU A 127 -1.68 -12.24 6.42
C LEU A 127 -2.49 -11.03 5.97
N GLY A 128 -3.29 -11.18 4.91
CA GLY A 128 -4.09 -10.09 4.39
C GLY A 128 -4.87 -10.47 3.14
N VAL A 129 -5.95 -9.70 2.91
CA VAL A 129 -6.83 -9.83 1.76
C VAL A 129 -6.96 -8.46 1.12
N ARG A 130 -6.89 -8.39 -0.22
CA ARG A 130 -7.06 -7.14 -0.95
C ARG A 130 -7.78 -7.34 -2.28
N ARG A 131 -8.81 -6.55 -2.56
CA ARG A 131 -9.41 -6.49 -3.89
C ARG A 131 -8.46 -5.84 -4.88
N LEU A 132 -8.37 -6.40 -6.08
CA LEU A 132 -7.56 -5.86 -7.17
C LEU A 132 -8.32 -4.76 -7.94
N GLY A 133 -8.94 -3.85 -7.21
CA GLY A 133 -9.80 -2.78 -7.71
C GLY A 133 -11.08 -2.66 -6.89
N LYS A 134 -11.65 -1.44 -6.80
CA LYS A 134 -12.81 -1.13 -5.93
C LYS A 134 -14.01 -2.05 -6.17
N GLU A 135 -14.25 -2.44 -7.42
CA GLU A 135 -15.36 -3.32 -7.82
C GLU A 135 -14.87 -4.63 -8.46
N ALA A 136 -13.59 -4.98 -8.24
CA ALA A 136 -13.02 -6.18 -8.82
C ALA A 136 -13.51 -7.42 -8.08
N LYS A 137 -13.94 -8.43 -8.86
CA LYS A 137 -14.16 -9.79 -8.37
C LYS A 137 -12.87 -10.54 -8.05
N ALA A 138 -11.73 -10.03 -8.53
CA ALA A 138 -10.41 -10.59 -8.25
C ALA A 138 -9.88 -10.09 -6.90
N VAL A 139 -9.46 -11.02 -6.04
CA VAL A 139 -8.99 -10.77 -4.69
C VAL A 139 -7.62 -11.40 -4.52
N LEU A 140 -6.64 -10.60 -4.12
CA LEU A 140 -5.32 -11.04 -3.70
C LEU A 140 -5.37 -11.50 -2.24
N ILE A 141 -4.78 -12.65 -1.95
CA ILE A 141 -4.61 -13.20 -0.62
C ILE A 141 -3.12 -13.35 -0.35
N LEU A 142 -2.70 -12.91 0.81
CA LEU A 142 -1.34 -13.06 1.31
C LEU A 142 -1.32 -14.17 2.34
N PHE A 143 -0.47 -15.17 2.15
CA PHE A 143 -0.25 -16.26 3.09
C PHE A 143 1.09 -16.08 3.80
N GLU A 144 1.17 -16.50 5.06
CA GLU A 144 2.42 -16.48 5.82
C GLU A 144 3.47 -17.43 5.21
N SER A 145 3.02 -18.56 4.67
CA SER A 145 3.86 -19.48 3.89
C SER A 145 4.32 -18.83 2.59
N SER A 146 5.57 -19.08 2.19
CA SER A 146 6.11 -18.68 0.89
C SER A 146 5.49 -19.41 -0.31
N LYS A 147 4.74 -20.49 -0.07
CA LYS A 147 3.99 -21.25 -1.09
C LYS A 147 2.49 -21.08 -0.88
N VAL A 148 1.79 -20.84 -2.00
CA VAL A 148 0.33 -20.81 -2.05
C VAL A 148 -0.19 -22.24 -1.90
N PRO A 149 -1.22 -22.48 -1.06
CA PRO A 149 -1.89 -23.77 -0.93
C PRO A 149 -2.62 -24.23 -2.19
#